data_AF-A0A963B7L3-F1
#
_entry.id   AF-A0A963B7L3-F1
#
_cell.length_a   1.000
_cell.length_b   1.000
_cell.length_c   1.000
_cell.angle_alpha   90.00
_cell.angle_beta   90.00
_cell.angle_gamma   90.00
#
_symmetry.space_group_name_H-M   'P 1'
#
loop_
_entity.id
_entity.type
_entity.pdbx_description
1 polymer ?
#
loop_
_entity_poly.entity_id
_entity_poly.type
_entity_poly.pdbx_seq_one_letter_code
_entity_poly.pdbx_strand_id
1 'polypeptide(L)'
;EAEYLHQQIMTNVPGTLIAFLVDQGEWWDAVSFPWHHPQVGECASHVKAQLHHAELFSLIMLGAALLYNLMLAEKRASSGNDGAGSPEGLVGHYRNALDDWHGEVEDKRQTLDRWVDSRSDFWEVIHRVNPRIPIPTVHFINTWTDIALGTDGIDVLIGARAARDLIHHRERRLKRALARLDNPRALEMWSGAAGTQQLSFRWQQVQTIVQDILRGLGRGQG
;
A
#
# COMPACT_ATOMS: atom_id res chain seq x y z
N GLU A 1 -7.25 -32.81 7.39
CA GLU A 1 -6.98 -31.77 6.37
C GLU A 1 -6.12 -30.65 6.92
N ALA A 2 -6.48 -30.03 8.05
CA ALA A 2 -5.69 -28.96 8.67
C ALA A 2 -4.23 -29.36 8.98
N GLU A 3 -3.98 -30.56 9.52
CA GLU A 3 -2.62 -31.08 9.74
C GLU A 3 -1.79 -31.17 8.45
N TYR A 4 -2.42 -31.58 7.34
CA TYR A 4 -1.76 -31.65 6.04
C TYR A 4 -1.38 -30.25 5.54
N LEU A 5 -2.29 -29.27 5.65
CA LEU A 5 -2.03 -27.88 5.26
C LEU A 5 -0.95 -27.23 6.12
N HIS A 6 -0.98 -27.45 7.44
CA HIS A 6 0.09 -27.04 8.36
C HIS A 6 1.44 -27.57 7.89
N GLN A 7 1.55 -28.88 7.65
CA GLN A 7 2.80 -29.49 7.19
C GLN A 7 3.28 -28.92 5.84
N GLN A 8 2.36 -28.68 4.89
CA GLN A 8 2.70 -28.07 3.60
C GLN A 8 3.24 -26.65 3.75
N ILE A 9 2.63 -25.82 4.60
CA ILE A 9 3.10 -24.44 4.86
C ILE A 9 4.49 -24.48 5.51
N MET A 10 4.67 -25.31 6.54
CA MET A 10 5.95 -25.44 7.24
C MET A 10 7.07 -25.96 6.32
N THR A 11 6.74 -26.80 5.34
CA THR A 11 7.71 -27.34 4.39
C THR A 11 8.08 -26.36 3.27
N ASN A 12 7.09 -25.67 2.68
CA ASN A 12 7.31 -24.90 1.45
C ASN A 12 7.66 -23.43 1.70
N VAL A 13 7.19 -22.83 2.79
CA VAL A 13 7.39 -21.40 3.08
C VAL A 13 7.86 -21.15 4.53
N PRO A 14 8.91 -21.86 5.01
CA PRO A 14 9.40 -21.70 6.37
C PRO A 14 9.90 -20.27 6.61
N GLY A 15 9.75 -19.81 7.85
CA GLY A 15 10.21 -18.48 8.26
C GLY A 15 9.37 -17.32 7.72
N THR A 16 8.18 -17.57 7.19
CA THR A 16 7.22 -16.52 6.84
C THR A 16 6.24 -16.23 7.98
N LEU A 17 5.53 -15.10 7.92
CA LEU A 17 4.47 -14.82 8.90
C LEU A 17 3.41 -15.92 8.92
N ILE A 18 2.97 -16.41 7.76
CA ILE A 18 1.96 -17.49 7.69
C ILE A 18 2.47 -18.78 8.35
N ALA A 19 3.75 -19.13 8.16
CA ALA A 19 4.37 -20.28 8.82
C ALA A 19 4.43 -20.11 10.35
N PHE A 20 4.80 -18.92 10.82
CA PHE A 20 4.78 -18.61 12.26
C PHE A 20 3.36 -18.77 12.83
N LEU A 21 2.35 -18.21 12.18
CA LEU A 21 0.99 -18.22 12.72
C LEU A 21 0.31 -19.59 12.66
N VAL A 22 0.56 -20.42 11.65
CA VAL A 22 0.00 -21.79 11.66
C VAL A 22 0.65 -22.67 12.73
N ASP A 23 1.91 -22.40 13.06
CA ASP A 23 2.70 -23.21 14.00
C ASP A 23 2.50 -22.80 15.45
N GLN A 24 2.58 -21.48 15.72
CA GLN A 24 2.64 -20.87 17.05
C GLN A 24 1.56 -19.81 17.26
N GLY A 25 0.69 -19.59 16.27
CA GLY A 25 -0.40 -18.63 16.39
C GLY A 25 -1.41 -19.05 17.45
N GLU A 26 -1.68 -18.13 18.36
CA GLU A 26 -2.86 -18.13 19.21
C GLU A 26 -4.06 -17.61 18.41
N TRP A 27 -5.27 -17.75 18.93
CA TRP A 27 -6.46 -17.17 18.30
C TRP A 27 -6.47 -15.65 18.46
N TRP A 28 -6.87 -14.91 17.41
CA TRP A 28 -7.00 -13.44 17.43
C TRP A 28 -8.28 -12.96 16.74
N ASP A 29 -8.71 -11.75 17.11
CA ASP A 29 -9.77 -11.02 16.42
C ASP A 29 -9.28 -10.42 15.11
N ALA A 30 -10.19 -10.19 14.15
CA ALA A 30 -9.78 -9.74 12.83
C ALA A 30 -9.07 -8.38 12.84
N VAL A 31 -7.87 -8.33 12.24
CA VAL A 31 -7.06 -7.11 12.10
C VAL A 31 -6.92 -6.72 10.64
N SER A 32 -6.91 -5.41 10.36
CA SER A 32 -6.90 -4.92 8.97
C SER A 32 -5.60 -5.22 8.22
N PHE A 33 -4.47 -5.23 8.93
CA PHE A 33 -3.13 -5.31 8.37
C PHE A 33 -2.25 -6.31 9.11
N PRO A 34 -1.27 -6.93 8.42
CA PRO A 34 -0.45 -7.99 9.03
C PRO A 34 0.47 -7.46 10.15
N TRP A 35 0.95 -6.21 10.06
CA TRP A 35 1.76 -5.59 11.11
C TRP A 35 0.97 -5.18 12.36
N HIS A 36 -0.38 -5.27 12.33
CA HIS A 36 -1.24 -5.09 13.50
C HIS A 36 -1.56 -6.40 14.22
N HIS A 37 -1.05 -7.55 13.74
CA HIS A 37 -1.30 -8.82 14.40
C HIS A 37 -0.67 -8.84 15.81
N PRO A 38 -1.37 -9.34 16.85
CA PRO A 38 -0.92 -9.24 18.24
C PRO A 38 0.45 -9.92 18.49
N GLN A 39 0.71 -11.06 17.85
CA GLN A 39 1.95 -11.82 18.00
C GLN A 39 3.09 -11.38 17.06
N VAL A 40 3.02 -10.19 16.44
CA VAL A 40 4.14 -9.68 15.60
C VAL A 40 5.44 -9.58 16.41
N GLY A 41 5.37 -9.27 17.70
CA GLY A 41 6.54 -9.18 18.58
C GLY A 41 7.33 -10.49 18.72
N GLU A 42 6.62 -11.62 18.67
CA GLU A 42 7.16 -12.99 18.82
C GLU A 42 7.79 -13.53 17.53
N CYS A 43 7.47 -12.90 16.39
CA CYS A 43 8.04 -13.30 15.11
C CYS A 43 9.56 -13.15 15.08
N ALA A 44 10.20 -13.96 14.23
CA ALA A 44 11.63 -13.83 13.93
C ALA A 44 11.96 -12.42 13.39
N SER A 45 13.21 -11.97 13.61
CA SER A 45 13.65 -10.61 13.30
C SER A 45 13.44 -10.23 11.83
N HIS A 46 13.66 -11.16 10.89
CA HIS A 46 13.45 -10.89 9.47
C HIS A 46 11.98 -10.73 9.08
N VAL A 47 11.05 -11.43 9.75
CA VAL A 47 9.60 -11.24 9.55
C VAL A 47 9.18 -9.88 10.07
N LYS A 48 9.66 -9.48 11.26
CA LYS A 48 9.41 -8.14 11.81
C LYS A 48 9.92 -7.04 10.87
N ALA A 49 11.13 -7.21 10.33
CA ALA A 49 11.68 -6.27 9.35
C ALA A 49 10.84 -6.19 8.07
N GLN A 50 10.37 -7.33 7.54
CA GLN A 50 9.47 -7.36 6.38
C GLN A 50 8.15 -6.63 6.65
N LEU A 51 7.54 -6.85 7.83
CA LEU A 51 6.29 -6.20 8.22
C LEU A 51 6.44 -4.70 8.40
N HIS A 52 7.55 -4.28 9.01
CA HIS A 52 7.89 -2.86 9.15
C HIS A 52 8.04 -2.17 7.79
N HIS A 53 8.78 -2.79 6.86
CA HIS A 53 8.89 -2.28 5.49
C HIS A 53 7.54 -2.27 4.75
N ALA A 54 6.73 -3.30 4.94
CA ALA A 54 5.41 -3.41 4.33
C ALA A 54 4.49 -2.28 4.81
N GLU A 55 4.48 -1.96 6.10
CA GLU A 55 3.70 -0.86 6.69
C GLU A 55 4.07 0.49 6.06
N LEU A 56 5.35 0.85 6.12
CA LEU A 56 5.83 2.16 5.66
C LEU A 56 5.68 2.32 4.15
N PHE A 57 6.00 1.27 3.39
CA PHE A 57 5.77 1.26 1.94
C PHE A 57 4.29 1.43 1.60
N SER A 58 3.42 0.73 2.32
CA SER A 58 1.98 0.77 2.10
C SER A 58 1.40 2.15 2.37
N LEU A 59 1.82 2.80 3.47
CA LEU A 59 1.46 4.18 3.79
C LEU A 59 1.96 5.16 2.72
N ILE A 60 3.24 5.11 2.36
CA ILE A 60 3.80 6.06 1.38
C ILE A 60 3.15 5.90 0.00
N MET A 61 2.91 4.67 -0.44
CA MET A 61 2.31 4.42 -1.75
C MET A 61 0.83 4.79 -1.82
N LEU A 62 0.12 4.84 -0.69
CA LEU A 62 -1.26 5.33 -0.64
C LEU A 62 -1.34 6.77 -1.15
N GLY A 63 -0.43 7.65 -0.73
CA GLY A 63 -0.39 9.04 -1.19
C GLY A 63 -0.27 9.18 -2.71
N ALA A 64 0.53 8.33 -3.36
CA ALA A 64 0.66 8.35 -4.83
C ALA A 64 -0.67 7.99 -5.51
N ALA A 65 -1.39 7.00 -4.95
CA ALA A 65 -2.69 6.61 -5.46
C ALA A 65 -3.75 7.69 -5.23
N LEU A 66 -3.76 8.32 -4.05
CA LEU A 66 -4.69 9.41 -3.76
C LEU A 66 -4.45 10.62 -4.66
N LEU A 67 -3.19 11.05 -4.85
CA LEU A 67 -2.86 12.14 -5.75
C LEU A 67 -3.22 11.81 -7.21
N TYR A 68 -3.01 10.57 -7.65
CA TYR A 68 -3.48 10.12 -8.96
C TYR A 68 -4.99 10.29 -9.12
N ASN A 69 -5.79 9.89 -8.13
CA ASN A 69 -7.24 10.01 -8.21
C ASN A 69 -7.71 11.47 -8.11
N LEU A 70 -7.02 12.31 -7.33
CA LEU A 70 -7.26 13.75 -7.33
C LEU A 70 -7.05 14.34 -8.74
N MET A 71 -5.94 13.99 -9.40
CA MET A 71 -5.65 14.44 -10.77
C MET A 71 -6.75 14.02 -11.77
N LEU A 72 -7.31 12.81 -11.62
CA LEU A 72 -8.44 12.35 -12.44
C LEU A 72 -9.72 13.13 -12.15
N ALA A 73 -10.02 13.36 -10.86
CA ALA A 73 -11.19 14.11 -10.43
C ALA A 73 -11.16 15.55 -10.98
N GLU A 74 -10.01 16.23 -10.87
CA GLU A 74 -9.80 17.59 -11.39
C GLU A 74 -9.94 17.64 -12.91
N LYS A 75 -9.39 16.64 -13.63
CA LYS A 75 -9.52 16.56 -15.09
C LYS A 75 -10.96 16.32 -15.54
N ARG A 76 -11.70 15.46 -14.84
CA ARG A 76 -13.12 15.18 -15.10
C ARG A 76 -13.98 16.41 -14.85
N ALA A 77 -13.76 17.11 -13.73
CA ALA A 77 -14.46 18.35 -13.39
C ALA A 77 -14.23 19.45 -14.44
N SER A 78 -13.00 19.57 -14.94
CA SER A 78 -12.65 20.55 -15.99
C SER A 78 -13.26 20.22 -17.36
N SER A 79 -13.70 18.98 -17.59
CA SER A 79 -14.29 18.53 -18.87
C SER A 79 -15.82 18.71 -18.92
N GLY A 80 -16.44 19.28 -17.87
CA GLY A 80 -17.88 19.61 -17.85
C GLY A 80 -18.84 18.44 -17.63
N ASN A 81 -18.33 17.25 -17.26
CA ASN A 81 -19.12 16.01 -17.26
C ASN A 81 -19.78 15.62 -15.94
N ASP A 82 -19.68 16.41 -14.86
CA ASP A 82 -20.49 16.29 -13.64
C ASP A 82 -20.53 17.64 -12.91
N GLY A 83 -21.60 17.89 -12.15
CA GLY A 83 -21.90 19.12 -11.39
C GLY A 83 -20.72 19.70 -10.60
N ALA A 84 -19.87 20.43 -11.32
CA ALA A 84 -18.59 20.93 -10.84
C ALA A 84 -18.80 22.17 -9.98
N GLY A 85 -18.46 22.05 -8.70
CA GLY A 85 -18.28 23.23 -7.85
C GLY A 85 -18.61 23.09 -6.37
N SER A 86 -18.98 21.91 -5.85
CA SER A 86 -19.11 21.76 -4.40
C SER A 86 -17.86 21.10 -3.79
N PRO A 87 -17.41 21.56 -2.61
CA PRO A 87 -16.41 20.86 -1.79
C PRO A 87 -16.78 19.40 -1.48
N GLU A 88 -18.03 18.96 -1.70
CA GLU A 88 -18.46 17.58 -1.50
C GLU A 88 -18.22 16.65 -2.72
N GLY A 89 -17.76 17.18 -3.86
CA GLY A 89 -17.46 16.37 -5.05
C GLY A 89 -16.18 15.53 -4.92
N LEU A 90 -15.87 14.69 -5.93
CA LEU A 90 -14.68 13.81 -5.93
C LEU A 90 -13.36 14.57 -5.68
N VAL A 91 -13.23 15.82 -6.14
CA VAL A 91 -12.03 16.65 -5.88
C VAL A 91 -11.86 16.91 -4.39
N GLY A 92 -12.93 17.33 -3.70
CA GLY A 92 -12.88 17.59 -2.26
C GLY A 92 -12.68 16.30 -1.45
N HIS A 93 -13.33 15.20 -1.85
CA HIS A 93 -13.10 13.89 -1.26
C HIS A 93 -11.61 13.50 -1.28
N TYR A 94 -10.95 13.63 -2.44
CA TYR A 94 -9.53 13.27 -2.54
C TYR A 94 -8.58 14.26 -1.87
N ARG A 95 -8.94 15.54 -1.78
CA ARG A 95 -8.18 16.50 -0.96
C ARG A 95 -8.23 16.13 0.52
N ASN A 96 -9.42 15.88 1.05
CA ASN A 96 -9.57 15.45 2.45
C ASN A 96 -8.83 14.14 2.72
N ALA A 97 -8.92 13.15 1.82
CA ALA A 97 -8.20 11.89 1.96
C ALA A 97 -6.66 12.08 1.92
N LEU A 98 -6.16 13.05 1.16
CA LEU A 98 -4.74 13.41 1.12
C LEU A 98 -4.31 14.15 2.40
N ASP A 99 -5.16 14.99 2.96
CA ASP A 99 -4.91 15.64 4.25
C ASP A 99 -4.84 14.62 5.38
N ASP A 100 -5.80 13.67 5.44
CA ASP A 100 -5.81 12.56 6.40
C ASP A 100 -4.53 11.71 6.27
N TRP A 101 -4.18 11.33 5.04
CA TRP A 101 -2.95 10.59 4.74
C TRP A 101 -1.69 11.36 5.17
N HIS A 102 -1.64 12.67 4.92
CA HIS A 102 -0.51 13.49 5.34
C HIS A 102 -0.40 13.54 6.87
N GLY A 103 -1.53 13.59 7.59
CA GLY A 103 -1.55 13.46 9.06
C GLY A 103 -0.88 12.16 9.53
N GLU A 104 -1.24 11.02 8.93
CA GLU A 104 -0.61 9.73 9.24
C GLU A 104 0.90 9.68 8.92
N VAL A 105 1.32 10.35 7.83
CA VAL A 105 2.73 10.49 7.47
C VAL A 105 3.48 11.31 8.53
N GLU A 106 2.92 12.42 8.99
CA GLU A 106 3.53 13.27 10.02
C GLU A 106 3.60 12.56 11.38
N ASP A 107 2.56 11.81 11.76
CA ASP A 107 2.58 10.97 12.97
C ASP A 107 3.73 9.94 12.96
N LYS A 108 4.14 9.50 11.77
CA LYS A 108 5.24 8.54 11.56
C LYS A 108 6.52 9.19 11.04
N ARG A 109 6.62 10.53 11.01
CA ARG A 109 7.71 11.27 10.35
C ARG A 109 9.10 10.75 10.69
N GLN A 110 9.43 10.68 11.99
CA GLN A 110 10.74 10.22 12.45
C GLN A 110 11.07 8.77 12.04
N THR A 111 10.05 7.93 11.92
CA THR A 111 10.22 6.53 11.49
C THR A 111 10.41 6.44 9.98
N LEU A 112 9.67 7.25 9.22
CA LEU A 112 9.81 7.35 7.77
C LEU A 112 11.17 7.95 7.36
N ASP A 113 11.66 8.95 8.08
CA ASP A 113 13.00 9.52 7.83
C ASP A 113 14.10 8.50 7.99
N ARG A 114 14.11 7.77 9.12
CA ARG A 114 15.06 6.68 9.34
C ARG A 114 14.95 5.59 8.29
N TRP A 115 13.73 5.28 7.84
CA TRP A 115 13.50 4.30 6.78
C TRP A 115 14.02 4.77 5.42
N VAL A 116 13.95 6.08 5.13
CA VAL A 116 14.57 6.67 3.94
C VAL A 116 16.09 6.64 4.05
N ASP A 117 16.66 6.97 5.20
CA ASP A 117 18.10 6.90 5.45
C ASP A 117 18.64 5.48 5.26
N SER A 118 17.86 4.45 5.66
CA SER A 118 18.18 3.03 5.47
C SER A 118 17.50 2.37 4.28
N ARG A 119 17.16 3.14 3.23
CA ARG A 119 16.42 2.63 2.05
C ARG A 119 17.12 1.48 1.33
N SER A 120 18.44 1.34 1.44
CA SER A 120 19.17 0.17 0.92
C SER A 120 18.69 -1.14 1.54
N ASP A 121 18.38 -1.13 2.84
CA ASP A 121 17.96 -2.31 3.59
C ASP A 121 16.58 -2.78 3.09
N PHE A 122 15.68 -1.82 2.83
CA PHE A 122 14.39 -2.10 2.20
C PHE A 122 14.56 -2.81 0.85
N TRP A 123 15.41 -2.28 -0.02
CA TRP A 123 15.63 -2.87 -1.33
C TRP A 123 16.34 -4.23 -1.25
N GLU A 124 17.25 -4.44 -0.30
CA GLU A 124 17.88 -5.74 -0.07
C GLU A 124 16.84 -6.81 0.30
N VAL A 125 15.95 -6.50 1.24
CA VAL A 125 14.86 -7.41 1.66
C VAL A 125 13.97 -7.76 0.47
N ILE A 126 13.57 -6.75 -0.31
CA ILE A 126 12.66 -6.93 -1.44
C ILE A 126 13.32 -7.70 -2.60
N HIS A 127 14.58 -7.41 -2.93
CA HIS A 127 15.29 -8.11 -4.00
C HIS A 127 15.63 -9.56 -3.68
N ARG A 128 15.78 -9.90 -2.40
CA ARG A 128 15.92 -11.29 -1.94
C ARG A 128 14.69 -12.13 -2.29
N VAL A 129 13.50 -11.53 -2.23
CA VAL A 129 12.23 -12.20 -2.58
C VAL A 129 11.95 -12.13 -4.08
N ASN A 130 12.19 -10.97 -4.71
CA ASN A 130 11.98 -10.76 -6.13
C ASN A 130 13.16 -10.01 -6.77
N PRO A 131 14.16 -10.71 -7.31
CA PRO A 131 15.33 -10.07 -7.91
C PRO A 131 15.01 -9.38 -9.25
N ARG A 132 13.83 -9.61 -9.85
CA ARG A 132 13.48 -9.13 -11.20
C ARG A 132 12.60 -7.89 -11.20
N ILE A 133 12.62 -7.10 -10.13
CA ILE A 133 11.85 -5.85 -10.07
C ILE A 133 12.39 -4.89 -11.14
N PRO A 134 11.52 -4.38 -12.04
CA PRO A 134 11.97 -3.46 -13.08
C PRO A 134 12.55 -2.17 -12.48
N ILE A 135 13.71 -1.75 -12.98
CA ILE A 135 14.37 -0.47 -12.62
C ILE A 135 13.38 0.72 -12.65
N PRO A 136 12.47 0.85 -13.63
CA PRO A 136 11.53 1.96 -13.65
C PRO A 136 10.51 1.96 -12.49
N THR A 137 10.30 0.83 -11.83
CA THR A 137 9.49 0.73 -10.60
C THR A 137 10.30 1.16 -9.38
N VAL A 138 11.56 0.74 -9.27
CA VAL A 138 12.49 1.21 -8.22
C VAL A 138 12.61 2.72 -8.26
N HIS A 139 12.88 3.29 -9.43
CA HIS A 139 13.00 4.74 -9.61
C HIS A 139 11.71 5.47 -9.22
N PHE A 140 10.55 4.96 -9.64
CA PHE A 140 9.26 5.58 -9.31
C PHE A 140 9.02 5.62 -7.79
N ILE A 141 9.24 4.49 -7.10
CA ILE A 141 9.06 4.40 -5.65
C ILE A 141 10.00 5.38 -4.95
N ASN A 142 11.30 5.35 -5.27
CA ASN A 142 12.28 6.24 -4.64
C ASN A 142 11.94 7.72 -4.87
N THR A 143 11.67 8.11 -6.13
CA THR A 143 11.37 9.51 -6.47
C THR A 143 10.07 9.98 -5.80
N TRP A 144 9.05 9.11 -5.75
CA TRP A 144 7.80 9.44 -5.06
C TRP A 144 8.04 9.65 -3.57
N THR A 145 8.74 8.72 -2.91
CA THR A 145 9.09 8.83 -1.49
C THR A 145 9.86 10.12 -1.20
N ASP A 146 10.85 10.46 -2.04
CA ASP A 146 11.65 11.68 -1.89
C ASP A 146 10.79 12.95 -2.00
N ILE A 147 9.86 13.00 -2.96
CA ILE A 147 8.96 14.14 -3.13
C ILE A 147 7.95 14.22 -1.97
N ALA A 148 7.34 13.09 -1.61
CA ALA A 148 6.30 13.03 -0.58
C ALA A 148 6.83 13.44 0.79
N LEU A 149 8.08 13.08 1.12
CA LEU A 149 8.71 13.38 2.42
C LEU A 149 9.59 14.63 2.39
N GLY A 150 9.97 15.13 1.22
CA GLY A 150 10.78 16.34 1.07
C GLY A 150 9.99 17.63 0.90
N THR A 151 8.66 17.55 0.80
CA THR A 151 7.79 18.71 0.60
C THR A 151 7.20 19.19 1.92
N ASP A 152 7.28 20.49 2.19
CA ASP A 152 6.71 21.09 3.39
C ASP A 152 5.21 21.36 3.20
N GLY A 153 4.39 20.40 3.62
CA GLY A 153 2.93 20.52 3.70
C GLY A 153 2.17 19.98 2.50
N ILE A 154 0.95 19.52 2.78
CA ILE A 154 0.11 18.80 1.82
C ILE A 154 -0.31 19.64 0.61
N ASP A 155 -0.65 20.92 0.80
CA ASP A 155 -1.02 21.82 -0.30
C ASP A 155 0.11 22.00 -1.31
N VAL A 156 1.35 22.09 -0.81
CA VAL A 156 2.55 22.21 -1.65
C VAL A 156 2.77 20.92 -2.44
N LEU A 157 2.61 19.76 -1.80
CA LEU A 157 2.76 18.45 -2.43
C LEU A 157 1.70 18.21 -3.52
N ILE A 158 0.44 18.52 -3.24
CA ILE A 158 -0.69 18.38 -4.18
C ILE A 158 -0.49 19.24 -5.43
N GLY A 159 0.03 20.45 -5.25
CA GLY A 159 0.33 21.39 -6.33
C GLY A 159 1.66 21.14 -7.03
N ALA A 160 2.55 20.31 -6.46
CA ALA A 160 3.90 20.12 -6.96
C ALA A 160 3.90 19.50 -8.36
N ARG A 161 4.40 20.25 -9.35
CA ARG A 161 4.54 19.77 -10.73
C ARG A 161 5.34 18.47 -10.80
N ALA A 162 6.42 18.36 -10.03
CA ALA A 162 7.26 17.16 -9.98
C ALA A 162 6.47 15.91 -9.55
N ALA A 163 5.61 16.02 -8.53
CA ALA A 163 4.76 14.92 -8.05
C ALA A 163 3.75 14.49 -9.12
N ARG A 164 3.07 15.46 -9.72
CA ARG A 164 2.02 15.23 -10.71
C ARG A 164 2.59 14.65 -12.01
N ASP A 165 3.72 15.17 -12.47
CA ASP A 165 4.42 14.67 -13.66
C ASP A 165 4.93 13.24 -13.43
N LEU A 166 5.45 12.92 -12.24
CA LEU A 166 5.89 11.58 -11.87
C LEU A 166 4.74 10.56 -11.98
N ILE A 167 3.58 10.87 -11.41
CA ILE A 167 2.38 10.03 -11.47
C ILE A 167 1.87 9.91 -12.90
N HIS A 168 1.80 11.01 -13.64
CA HIS A 168 1.34 11.01 -15.03
C HIS A 168 2.23 10.15 -15.93
N HIS A 169 3.55 10.30 -15.84
CA HIS A 169 4.50 9.49 -16.59
C HIS A 169 4.40 8.01 -16.21
N ARG A 170 4.19 7.69 -14.93
CA ARG A 170 3.99 6.31 -14.48
C ARG A 170 2.74 5.69 -15.12
N GLU A 171 1.60 6.40 -15.13
CA GLU A 171 0.38 5.91 -15.77
C GLU A 171 0.59 5.70 -17.27
N ARG A 172 1.12 6.70 -17.99
CA ARG A 172 1.40 6.62 -19.42
C ARG A 172 2.26 5.42 -19.78
N ARG A 173 3.31 5.16 -19.01
CA ARG A 173 4.20 4.03 -19.27
C ARG A 173 3.50 2.68 -19.11
N LEU A 174 2.63 2.54 -18.11
CA LEU A 174 1.94 1.28 -17.82
C LEU A 174 0.74 1.03 -18.73
N LYS A 175 -0.04 2.07 -19.04
CA LYS A 175 -1.33 1.94 -19.73
C LYS A 175 -1.33 2.43 -21.18
N ARG A 176 -0.31 3.18 -21.60
CA ARG A 176 -0.17 3.75 -22.95
C ARG A 176 -1.46 4.45 -23.39
N ALA A 177 -2.12 3.98 -24.45
CA ALA A 177 -3.36 4.53 -24.98
C ALA A 177 -4.54 4.49 -24.00
N LEU A 178 -4.47 3.68 -22.94
CA LEU A 178 -5.49 3.56 -21.88
C LEU A 178 -5.20 4.44 -20.65
N ALA A 179 -4.18 5.30 -20.70
CA ALA A 179 -3.89 6.23 -19.61
C ALA A 179 -5.03 7.25 -19.48
N ARG A 180 -5.71 7.27 -18.33
CA ARG A 180 -6.90 8.09 -18.10
C ARG A 180 -6.56 9.58 -18.04
N LEU A 181 -5.35 9.91 -17.59
CA LEU A 181 -4.84 11.27 -17.61
C LEU A 181 -4.58 11.81 -19.01
N ASP A 182 -4.65 10.99 -20.07
CA ASP A 182 -4.50 11.43 -21.47
C ASP A 182 -5.71 11.10 -22.35
N ASN A 183 -6.48 10.07 -22.02
CA ASN A 183 -7.59 9.57 -22.83
C ASN A 183 -8.95 9.93 -22.20
N PRO A 184 -9.71 10.88 -22.77
CA PRO A 184 -11.02 11.30 -22.25
C PRO A 184 -12.03 10.15 -22.12
N ARG A 185 -12.08 9.23 -23.09
CA ARG A 185 -13.00 8.07 -23.03
C ARG A 185 -12.63 7.11 -21.90
N ALA A 186 -11.33 6.91 -21.66
CA ALA A 186 -10.88 6.09 -20.53
C ALA A 186 -11.16 6.76 -19.17
N LEU A 187 -11.18 8.09 -19.14
CA LEU A 187 -11.58 8.88 -17.97
C LEU A 187 -13.09 8.82 -17.71
N GLU A 188 -13.92 8.86 -18.76
CA GLU A 188 -15.38 8.71 -18.63
C GLU A 188 -15.77 7.35 -17.99
N MET A 189 -15.04 6.29 -18.33
CA MET A 189 -15.25 4.95 -17.75
C MET A 189 -14.67 4.78 -16.34
N TRP A 190 -14.05 5.81 -15.75
CA TRP A 190 -13.53 5.73 -14.39
C TRP A 190 -14.67 5.89 -13.37
N SER A 191 -14.82 4.90 -12.50
CA SER A 191 -15.87 4.81 -11.48
C SER A 191 -15.66 5.72 -10.26
N GLY A 192 -14.68 6.63 -10.31
CA GLY A 192 -14.38 7.57 -9.23
C GLY A 192 -13.33 7.10 -8.23
N ALA A 193 -12.83 5.86 -8.32
CA ALA A 193 -11.72 5.37 -7.50
C ALA A 193 -10.82 4.36 -8.23
N ALA A 194 -9.52 4.39 -7.94
CA ALA A 194 -8.54 3.46 -8.49
C ALA A 194 -7.35 3.28 -7.54
N GLY A 195 -7.28 2.12 -6.87
CA GLY A 195 -6.14 1.77 -5.99
C GLY A 195 -6.03 2.62 -4.73
N THR A 196 -7.14 3.14 -4.22
CA THR A 196 -7.21 4.09 -3.10
C THR A 196 -7.14 3.42 -1.72
N GLN A 197 -6.89 2.12 -1.66
CA GLN A 197 -6.76 1.38 -0.40
C GLN A 197 -5.30 1.12 -0.10
N GLN A 198 -4.96 1.25 1.18
CA GLN A 198 -3.66 0.85 1.69
C GLN A 198 -3.42 -0.64 1.40
N LEU A 199 -2.20 -0.98 0.98
CA LEU A 199 -1.83 -2.34 0.63
C LEU A 199 -1.82 -3.22 1.88
N SER A 200 -2.75 -4.17 1.93
CA SER A 200 -2.80 -5.19 2.98
C SER A 200 -2.10 -6.49 2.58
N PHE A 201 -1.50 -6.57 1.38
CA PHE A 201 -0.78 -7.76 0.91
C PHE A 201 -1.62 -9.05 0.95
N ARG A 202 -2.93 -8.94 0.65
CA ARG A 202 -3.91 -10.05 0.73
C ARG A 202 -4.07 -10.62 2.14
N TRP A 203 -3.76 -9.82 3.16
CA TRP A 203 -3.79 -10.25 4.55
C TRP A 203 -5.16 -10.79 4.96
N GLN A 204 -6.27 -10.19 4.53
CA GLN A 204 -7.61 -10.70 4.84
C GLN A 204 -7.78 -12.17 4.41
N GLN A 205 -7.30 -12.54 3.23
CA GLN A 205 -7.35 -13.94 2.78
C GLN A 205 -6.42 -14.84 3.59
N VAL A 206 -5.20 -14.36 3.89
CA VAL A 206 -4.24 -15.11 4.73
C VAL A 206 -4.82 -15.34 6.12
N GLN A 207 -5.46 -14.34 6.70
CA GLN A 207 -6.03 -14.39 8.04
C GLN A 207 -7.13 -15.45 8.13
N THR A 208 -8.04 -15.49 7.14
CA THR A 208 -9.06 -16.55 7.03
C THR A 208 -8.43 -17.93 6.93
N ILE A 209 -7.43 -18.10 6.04
CA ILE A 209 -6.74 -19.40 5.85
C ILE A 209 -6.10 -19.88 7.16
N VAL A 210 -5.40 -18.99 7.87
CA VAL A 210 -4.74 -19.37 9.13
C VAL A 210 -5.76 -19.70 10.21
N GLN A 211 -6.82 -18.89 10.38
CA GLN A 211 -7.86 -19.15 11.37
C GLN A 211 -8.60 -20.47 11.10
N ASP A 212 -8.85 -20.81 9.84
CA ASP A 212 -9.45 -22.10 9.46
C ASP A 212 -8.52 -23.28 9.80
N ILE A 213 -7.21 -23.14 9.56
CA ILE A 213 -6.22 -24.15 9.95
C ILE A 213 -6.17 -24.30 11.47
N LEU A 214 -6.08 -23.20 12.22
CA LEU A 214 -6.05 -23.23 13.69
C LEU A 214 -7.32 -23.87 14.27
N ARG A 215 -8.49 -23.53 13.72
CA ARG A 215 -9.76 -24.16 14.10
C ARG A 215 -9.73 -25.67 13.83
N GLY A 216 -9.25 -26.09 12.65
CA GLY A 216 -9.12 -27.51 12.30
C GLY A 216 -8.08 -28.28 13.13
N LEU A 217 -7.10 -27.59 13.73
CA LEU A 217 -6.13 -28.14 14.68
C LEU A 217 -6.64 -28.13 16.14
N GLY A 218 -7.89 -27.72 16.39
CA GLY A 218 -8.46 -27.62 17.74
C GLY A 218 -7.94 -26.43 18.55
N ARG A 219 -7.31 -25.45 17.89
CA ARG A 219 -6.80 -24.19 18.49
C ARG A 219 -7.71 -22.99 18.21
N GLY A 220 -8.96 -23.26 17.80
CA GLY A 220 -9.97 -22.24 17.55
C GLY A 220 -10.57 -21.67 18.84
N GLN A 221 -11.22 -20.51 18.77
CA GLN A 221 -12.20 -20.14 19.81
C GLN A 221 -13.29 -21.23 19.87
N GLY A 222 -13.53 -21.74 21.07
CA GLY A 222 -14.61 -22.69 21.36
C GLY A 222 -15.99 -22.09 21.12
#